data_AF-A0A951MN40-F1
#
_entry.id   AF-A0A951MN40-F1
#
_cell.length_a   1.000
_cell.length_b   1.000
_cell.length_c   1.000
_cell.angle_alpha   90.00
_cell.angle_beta   90.00
_cell.angle_gamma   90.00
#
_symmetry.space_group_name_H-M   'P 1'
#
loop_
_entity.id
_entity.type
_entity.pdbx_description
1 polymer ?
#
loop_
_entity_poly.entity_id
_entity_poly.type
_entity_poly.pdbx_seq_one_letter_code
_entity_poly.pdbx_strand_id
1 'polypeptide(L)'
;MKKFTLELFIKIFGISAASGIGYQQDVIHLIADTADVLYEYQIQNEKLSKTALNESGKLAENLSKVGKSDFESMTTDGINYYIFGSGSGEMRNTLIEINRESKEVISINDLTVLYESMKSFSGIDSENFNIEGVSLYRDKWYFLNRGNGPKEQNGIFTISGENILESFNIVYNPIKLPKINGVRAGFTDACVVDGQLYFVAAAEDSSSTYLDGTVNGSLIGSIDLEKMKVKSTQIISKTHKFEGLTLYSKNKKDLTFLLCEDADNDSKEADIYKLHLKI
;
A
#
# COMPACT_ATOMS: atom_id res chain seq x y z
N MET A 1 16.28 11.56 22.29
CA MET A 1 15.21 12.27 21.56
C MET A 1 14.53 11.29 20.61
N LYS A 2 13.20 11.33 20.47
CA LYS A 2 12.51 10.56 19.44
C LYS A 2 13.02 11.03 18.07
N LYS A 3 13.35 10.08 17.19
CA LYS A 3 13.84 10.34 15.82
C LYS A 3 12.72 10.74 14.85
N PHE A 4 11.47 10.77 15.33
CA PHE A 4 10.29 11.12 14.57
C PHE A 4 9.24 11.87 15.40
N THR A 5 8.31 12.53 14.71
CA THR A 5 7.00 12.95 15.24
C THR A 5 5.90 12.38 14.37
N LEU A 6 4.77 12.04 14.99
CA LEU A 6 3.58 11.51 14.33
C LEU A 6 2.40 12.33 14.84
N GLU A 7 1.67 12.96 13.92
CA GLU A 7 0.54 13.84 14.24
C GLU A 7 -0.61 13.58 13.28
N LEU A 8 -1.84 13.56 13.79
CA LEU A 8 -3.02 13.56 12.94
C LEU A 8 -3.01 14.87 12.14
N PHE A 9 -3.07 14.76 10.81
CA PHE A 9 -3.01 15.89 9.91
C PHE A 9 -4.41 16.30 9.43
N ILE A 10 -5.20 15.33 8.95
CA ILE A 10 -6.55 15.59 8.45
C ILE A 10 -7.44 14.36 8.57
N LYS A 11 -8.74 14.58 8.77
CA LYS A 11 -9.78 13.55 8.72
C LYS A 11 -10.60 13.75 7.45
N ILE A 12 -10.74 12.72 6.63
CA ILE A 12 -11.47 12.78 5.36
C ILE A 12 -12.72 11.92 5.47
N PHE A 13 -13.90 12.54 5.51
CA PHE A 13 -15.17 11.84 5.59
C PHE A 13 -15.59 11.26 4.24
N GLY A 14 -16.24 10.11 4.25
CA GLY A 14 -16.80 9.44 3.07
C GLY A 14 -15.88 8.39 2.42
N ILE A 15 -14.82 8.00 3.13
CA ILE A 15 -13.88 6.92 2.76
C ILE A 15 -13.81 5.98 3.96
N SER A 16 -13.91 4.67 3.74
CA SER A 16 -13.78 3.64 4.80
C SER A 16 -12.68 2.68 4.36
N ALA A 17 -11.86 2.21 5.31
CA ALA A 17 -10.76 1.25 5.05
C ALA A 17 -9.81 1.70 3.92
N ALA A 18 -9.13 2.82 4.15
CA ALA A 18 -8.17 3.37 3.19
C ALA A 18 -6.88 2.54 3.16
N SER A 19 -6.59 1.93 2.02
CA SER A 19 -5.56 0.90 1.81
C SER A 19 -4.41 1.35 0.88
N GLY A 20 -4.34 2.64 0.58
CA GLY A 20 -3.27 3.19 -0.24
C GLY A 20 -3.42 4.69 -0.45
N ILE A 21 -2.29 5.39 -0.54
CA ILE A 21 -2.25 6.86 -0.57
C ILE A 21 -1.23 7.40 -1.56
N GLY A 22 -1.60 8.47 -2.27
CA GLY A 22 -0.72 9.27 -3.11
C GLY A 22 -0.86 10.76 -2.78
N TYR A 23 0.20 11.54 -2.97
CA TYR A 23 0.16 12.99 -2.77
C TYR A 23 0.77 13.73 -3.96
N GLN A 24 0.08 14.76 -4.43
CA GLN A 24 0.58 15.68 -5.45
C GLN A 24 -0.08 17.05 -5.29
N GLN A 25 0.73 18.12 -5.24
CA GLN A 25 0.27 19.51 -5.36
C GLN A 25 -1.00 19.83 -4.52
N ASP A 26 -0.95 19.52 -3.22
CA ASP A 26 -2.06 19.72 -2.27
C ASP A 26 -3.32 18.86 -2.49
N VAL A 27 -3.20 17.80 -3.28
CA VAL A 27 -4.24 16.77 -3.46
C VAL A 27 -3.75 15.44 -2.91
N ILE A 28 -4.54 14.87 -2.01
CA ILE A 28 -4.37 13.50 -1.50
C ILE A 28 -5.24 12.58 -2.36
N HIS A 29 -4.66 11.50 -2.84
CA HIS A 29 -5.33 10.46 -3.60
C HIS A 29 -5.40 9.22 -2.73
N LEU A 30 -6.56 8.57 -2.64
CA LEU A 30 -6.75 7.39 -1.81
C LEU A 30 -7.46 6.29 -2.59
N ILE A 31 -7.12 5.05 -2.28
CA ILE A 31 -7.91 3.87 -2.61
C ILE A 31 -8.41 3.24 -1.31
N ALA A 32 -9.38 2.35 -1.43
CA ALA A 32 -9.92 1.61 -0.31
C ALA A 32 -10.17 0.14 -0.70
N ASP A 33 -9.94 -0.78 0.22
CA ASP A 33 -10.12 -2.21 -0.03
C ASP A 33 -11.58 -2.59 -0.28
N THR A 34 -12.52 -1.74 0.17
CA THR A 34 -13.97 -1.90 0.07
C THR A 34 -14.61 -1.10 -1.06
N ALA A 35 -13.82 -0.49 -1.96
CA ALA A 35 -14.35 0.31 -3.06
C ALA A 35 -13.52 0.22 -4.35
N ASP A 36 -14.22 0.16 -5.48
CA ASP A 36 -13.60 0.35 -6.80
C ASP A 36 -13.62 1.84 -7.16
N VAL A 37 -13.01 2.67 -6.32
CA VAL A 37 -13.04 4.13 -6.42
C VAL A 37 -11.66 4.72 -6.11
N LEU A 38 -11.20 5.63 -6.97
CA LEU A 38 -10.13 6.56 -6.65
C LEU A 38 -10.73 7.81 -6.03
N TYR A 39 -10.36 8.08 -4.80
CA TYR A 39 -10.76 9.25 -4.05
C TYR A 39 -9.72 10.36 -4.22
N GLU A 40 -10.18 11.59 -4.38
CA GLU A 40 -9.32 12.76 -4.50
C GLU A 40 -9.77 13.82 -3.50
N TYR A 41 -8.89 14.15 -2.57
CA TYR A 41 -9.14 15.13 -1.54
C TYR A 41 -8.26 16.35 -1.73
N GLN A 42 -8.88 17.48 -2.11
CA GLN A 42 -8.21 18.77 -2.22
C GLN A 42 -8.08 19.40 -0.83
N ILE A 43 -6.85 19.48 -0.30
CA ILE A 43 -6.59 19.93 1.07
C ILE A 43 -7.08 21.37 1.29
N GLN A 44 -6.79 22.28 0.36
CA GLN A 44 -7.11 23.71 0.54
C GLN A 44 -8.62 24.01 0.54
N ASN A 45 -9.39 23.24 -0.24
CA ASN A 45 -10.81 23.45 -0.44
C ASN A 45 -11.68 22.46 0.36
N GLU A 46 -11.03 21.54 1.09
CA GLU A 46 -11.66 20.45 1.84
C GLU A 46 -12.68 19.65 1.01
N LYS A 47 -12.37 19.45 -0.28
CA LYS A 47 -13.30 18.84 -1.25
C LYS A 47 -12.87 17.43 -1.61
N LEU A 48 -13.78 16.47 -1.41
CA LEU A 48 -13.67 15.10 -1.89
C LEU A 48 -14.35 14.95 -3.26
N SER A 49 -13.61 14.44 -4.25
CA SER A 49 -14.13 13.92 -5.52
C SER A 49 -13.83 12.43 -5.65
N LYS A 50 -14.59 11.76 -6.52
CA LYS A 50 -14.55 10.31 -6.70
C LYS A 50 -14.52 9.97 -8.18
N THR A 51 -13.67 9.01 -8.53
CA THR A 51 -13.57 8.46 -9.89
C THR A 51 -13.75 6.95 -9.82
N ALA A 52 -14.63 6.40 -10.65
CA ALA A 52 -14.86 4.96 -10.69
C ALA A 52 -13.65 4.24 -11.30
N LEU A 53 -13.26 3.14 -10.69
CA LEU A 53 -12.16 2.27 -11.13
C LEU A 53 -12.72 1.03 -11.83
N ASN A 54 -13.63 1.24 -12.78
CA ASN A 54 -14.22 0.17 -13.57
C ASN A 54 -14.71 0.70 -14.93
N GLU A 55 -14.88 -0.22 -15.89
CA GLU A 55 -15.31 0.12 -17.26
C GLU A 55 -16.69 0.79 -17.32
N SER A 56 -17.56 0.50 -16.35
CA SER A 56 -18.93 1.02 -16.36
C SER A 56 -19.03 2.50 -15.98
N GLY A 57 -17.96 3.07 -15.41
CA GLY A 57 -17.93 4.43 -14.88
C GLY A 57 -18.83 4.64 -13.65
N LYS A 58 -19.39 3.57 -13.06
CA LYS A 58 -20.26 3.65 -11.90
C LYS A 58 -19.43 3.53 -10.62
N LEU A 59 -19.67 4.44 -9.67
CA LEU A 59 -19.07 4.35 -8.35
C LEU A 59 -19.58 3.10 -7.63
N ALA A 60 -18.64 2.30 -7.13
CA ALA A 60 -18.91 1.08 -6.39
C ALA A 60 -18.18 1.15 -5.03
N GLU A 61 -18.93 1.36 -3.96
CA GLU A 61 -18.41 1.58 -2.60
C GLU A 61 -19.12 0.66 -1.61
N ASN A 62 -18.46 0.32 -0.50
CA ASN A 62 -18.95 -0.62 0.51
C ASN A 62 -19.21 -2.01 -0.09
N LEU A 63 -18.31 -2.45 -0.97
CA LEU A 63 -18.35 -3.77 -1.57
C LEU A 63 -18.21 -4.86 -0.50
N SER A 64 -19.03 -5.90 -0.61
CA SER A 64 -18.90 -7.06 0.28
C SER A 64 -17.59 -7.81 0.01
N LYS A 65 -17.12 -8.61 0.98
CA LYS A 65 -15.92 -9.47 0.79
C LYS A 65 -16.01 -10.35 -0.47
N VAL A 66 -17.21 -10.76 -0.88
CA VAL A 66 -17.46 -11.52 -2.11
C VAL A 66 -17.47 -10.58 -3.31
N GLY A 67 -16.51 -10.76 -4.22
CA GLY A 67 -16.48 -10.09 -5.52
C GLY A 67 -15.83 -8.70 -5.54
N LYS A 68 -15.20 -8.24 -4.45
CA LYS A 68 -14.41 -6.99 -4.44
C LYS A 68 -13.04 -7.19 -5.09
N SER A 69 -12.57 -6.16 -5.79
CA SER A 69 -11.24 -6.14 -6.42
C SER A 69 -10.10 -6.13 -5.41
N ASP A 70 -10.39 -5.70 -4.16
CA ASP A 70 -9.43 -5.68 -3.05
C ASP A 70 -8.18 -4.85 -3.41
N PHE A 71 -8.42 -3.58 -3.78
CA PHE A 71 -7.33 -2.67 -4.09
C PHE A 71 -6.57 -2.34 -2.82
N GLU A 72 -5.34 -2.85 -2.72
CA GLU A 72 -4.48 -2.79 -1.53
C GLU A 72 -3.14 -2.11 -1.81
N SER A 73 -2.93 -1.63 -3.04
CA SER A 73 -1.71 -0.90 -3.36
C SER A 73 -1.86 0.01 -4.57
N MET A 74 -1.17 1.14 -4.50
CA MET A 74 -1.15 2.15 -5.56
C MET A 74 0.24 2.75 -5.70
N THR A 75 0.68 2.98 -6.93
CA THR A 75 1.93 3.70 -7.21
C THR A 75 1.79 4.61 -8.43
N THR A 76 2.84 5.33 -8.79
CA THR A 76 2.83 6.25 -9.93
C THR A 76 4.19 6.36 -10.62
N ASP A 77 4.18 6.55 -11.94
CA ASP A 77 5.34 6.94 -12.75
C ASP A 77 5.49 8.47 -12.89
N GLY A 78 4.58 9.24 -12.30
CA GLY A 78 4.48 10.69 -12.46
C GLY A 78 3.38 11.15 -13.42
N ILE A 79 2.90 10.30 -14.33
CA ILE A 79 1.88 10.61 -15.33
C ILE A 79 0.57 9.85 -15.04
N ASN A 80 0.69 8.57 -14.71
CA ASN A 80 -0.41 7.65 -14.42
C ASN A 80 -0.32 7.14 -12.98
N TYR A 81 -1.48 6.80 -12.39
CA TYR A 81 -1.54 5.92 -11.24
C TYR A 81 -1.73 4.48 -11.71
N TYR A 82 -1.10 3.58 -10.99
CA TYR A 82 -1.24 2.14 -11.15
C TYR A 82 -1.79 1.58 -9.84
N ILE A 83 -2.96 0.96 -9.91
CA ILE A 83 -3.71 0.46 -8.76
C ILE A 83 -3.83 -1.05 -8.90
N PHE A 84 -3.49 -1.78 -7.84
CA PHE A 84 -3.33 -3.22 -7.87
C PHE A 84 -4.26 -3.89 -6.86
N GLY A 85 -4.96 -4.93 -7.33
CA GLY A 85 -5.61 -5.88 -6.45
C GLY A 85 -4.59 -6.73 -5.69
N SER A 86 -4.95 -7.19 -4.51
CA SER A 86 -4.04 -7.87 -3.58
C SER A 86 -3.53 -9.25 -4.03
N GLY A 87 -4.19 -9.88 -5.00
CA GLY A 87 -3.85 -11.22 -5.48
C GLY A 87 -4.15 -12.37 -4.50
N SER A 88 -4.74 -12.07 -3.34
CA SER A 88 -5.12 -13.04 -2.30
C SER A 88 -6.35 -13.89 -2.67
N GLY A 89 -6.97 -13.64 -3.82
CA GLY A 89 -8.12 -14.37 -4.33
C GLY A 89 -8.29 -14.17 -5.83
N GLU A 90 -9.08 -15.05 -6.48
CA GLU A 90 -9.20 -15.10 -7.94
C GLU A 90 -9.70 -13.79 -8.57
N MET A 91 -10.55 -13.04 -7.87
CA MET A 91 -11.10 -11.75 -8.33
C MET A 91 -10.21 -10.54 -8.00
N ARG A 92 -9.04 -10.77 -7.38
CA ARG A 92 -8.15 -9.73 -6.82
C ARG A 92 -6.88 -9.56 -7.64
N ASN A 93 -6.89 -10.02 -8.89
CA ASN A 93 -5.75 -10.01 -9.79
C ASN A 93 -5.83 -8.85 -10.79
N THR A 94 -6.32 -7.68 -10.39
CA THR A 94 -6.58 -6.57 -11.33
C THR A 94 -5.49 -5.51 -11.24
N LEU A 95 -5.02 -5.02 -12.40
CA LEU A 95 -4.28 -3.76 -12.55
C LEU A 95 -5.18 -2.73 -13.21
N ILE A 96 -5.28 -1.54 -12.62
CA ILE A 96 -5.87 -0.37 -13.27
C ILE A 96 -4.81 0.69 -13.49
N GLU A 97 -4.71 1.15 -14.72
CA GLU A 97 -3.94 2.34 -15.10
C GLU A 97 -4.90 3.51 -15.32
N ILE A 98 -4.67 4.62 -14.62
CA ILE A 98 -5.50 5.81 -14.71
C ILE A 98 -4.62 7.05 -14.85
N ASN A 99 -4.97 7.96 -15.76
CA ASN A 99 -4.24 9.20 -15.92
C ASN A 99 -4.40 10.08 -14.67
N ARG A 100 -3.29 10.60 -14.13
CA ARG A 100 -3.32 11.37 -12.87
C ARG A 100 -3.95 12.74 -13.01
N GLU A 101 -3.98 13.32 -14.20
CA GLU A 101 -4.56 14.65 -14.43
C GLU A 101 -6.00 14.56 -14.91
N SER A 102 -6.25 13.82 -15.99
CA SER A 102 -7.58 13.72 -16.61
C SER A 102 -8.52 12.77 -15.88
N LYS A 103 -7.98 11.85 -15.07
CA LYS A 103 -8.73 10.78 -14.37
C LYS A 103 -9.40 9.79 -15.32
N GLU A 104 -8.94 9.75 -16.56
CA GLU A 104 -9.35 8.76 -17.53
C GLU A 104 -8.71 7.41 -17.20
N VAL A 105 -9.54 6.36 -17.09
CA VAL A 105 -9.06 4.99 -16.98
C VAL A 105 -8.47 4.59 -18.34
N ILE A 106 -7.16 4.38 -18.36
CA ILE A 106 -6.39 4.06 -19.56
C ILE A 106 -6.52 2.57 -19.88
N SER A 107 -6.37 1.72 -18.87
CA SER A 107 -6.47 0.27 -19.03
C SER A 107 -6.87 -0.44 -17.75
N ILE A 108 -7.51 -1.60 -17.91
CA ILE A 108 -7.79 -2.57 -16.85
C ILE A 108 -7.26 -3.91 -17.34
N ASN A 109 -6.30 -4.49 -16.63
CA ASN A 109 -5.60 -5.70 -17.03
C ASN A 109 -5.67 -6.78 -15.95
N ASP A 110 -5.65 -8.05 -16.37
CA ASP A 110 -5.54 -9.20 -15.49
C ASP A 110 -4.07 -9.52 -15.20
N LEU A 111 -3.73 -9.65 -13.92
CA LEU A 111 -2.41 -9.97 -13.38
C LEU A 111 -2.26 -11.44 -13.01
N THR A 112 -3.25 -12.30 -13.31
CA THR A 112 -3.21 -13.73 -12.95
C THR A 112 -1.90 -14.39 -13.36
N VAL A 113 -1.41 -14.15 -14.58
CA VAL A 113 -0.12 -14.70 -15.06
C VAL A 113 1.06 -14.21 -14.23
N LEU A 114 1.11 -12.92 -13.90
CA LEU A 114 2.18 -12.34 -13.08
C LEU A 114 2.14 -12.92 -11.66
N TYR A 115 0.98 -12.92 -11.01
CA TYR A 115 0.84 -13.36 -9.63
C TYR A 115 1.08 -14.85 -9.46
N GLU A 116 0.61 -15.70 -10.39
CA GLU A 116 0.94 -17.13 -10.37
C GLU A 116 2.45 -17.37 -10.62
N SER A 117 3.08 -16.56 -11.46
CA SER A 117 4.54 -16.60 -11.65
C SER A 117 5.29 -16.19 -10.39
N MET A 118 4.82 -15.15 -9.67
CA MET A 118 5.38 -14.73 -8.38
C MET A 118 5.26 -15.82 -7.32
N LYS A 119 4.09 -16.44 -7.17
CA LYS A 119 3.84 -17.56 -6.25
C LYS A 119 4.78 -18.72 -6.55
N SER A 120 4.82 -19.18 -7.80
CA SER A 120 5.68 -20.28 -8.26
C SER A 120 7.17 -19.99 -7.98
N PHE A 121 7.66 -18.80 -8.33
CA PHE A 121 9.07 -18.46 -8.19
C PHE A 121 9.51 -18.30 -6.72
N SER A 122 8.64 -17.75 -5.86
CA SER A 122 8.94 -17.51 -4.44
C SER A 122 8.68 -18.72 -3.54
N GLY A 123 7.84 -19.66 -3.97
CA GLY A 123 7.31 -20.72 -3.12
C GLY A 123 6.28 -20.22 -2.10
N ILE A 124 5.72 -19.02 -2.27
CA ILE A 124 4.57 -18.52 -1.52
C ILE A 124 3.31 -19.13 -2.16
N ASP A 125 2.52 -19.86 -1.37
CA ASP A 125 1.24 -20.42 -1.83
C ASP A 125 0.10 -19.38 -1.73
N SER A 126 -1.06 -19.73 -2.28
CA SER A 126 -2.22 -18.82 -2.31
C SER A 126 -2.74 -18.41 -0.93
N GLU A 127 -2.47 -19.18 0.13
CA GLU A 127 -2.87 -18.79 1.50
C GLU A 127 -1.93 -17.73 2.11
N ASN A 128 -0.75 -17.52 1.51
CA ASN A 128 0.28 -16.61 2.00
C ASN A 128 0.62 -15.48 1.01
N PHE A 129 0.03 -15.50 -0.19
CA PHE A 129 0.23 -14.48 -1.20
C PHE A 129 -0.77 -13.34 -1.03
N ASN A 130 -0.27 -12.15 -0.74
CA ASN A 130 -1.08 -10.96 -0.50
C ASN A 130 -0.22 -9.71 -0.70
N ILE A 131 -0.47 -8.99 -1.78
CA ILE A 131 0.25 -7.77 -2.14
C ILE A 131 -0.44 -6.57 -1.50
N GLU A 132 0.29 -5.88 -0.63
CA GLU A 132 -0.18 -4.66 0.06
C GLU A 132 0.86 -3.56 -0.02
N GLY A 133 1.50 -3.44 -1.17
CA GLY A 133 2.46 -2.38 -1.41
C GLY A 133 3.11 -2.54 -2.74
N VAL A 134 3.11 -1.47 -3.53
CA VAL A 134 3.80 -1.43 -4.81
C VAL A 134 4.53 -0.10 -4.92
N SER A 135 5.79 -0.17 -5.34
CA SER A 135 6.58 1.00 -5.65
C SER A 135 7.19 0.87 -7.04
N LEU A 136 7.13 1.96 -7.82
CA LEU A 136 7.86 2.08 -9.07
C LEU A 136 9.12 2.93 -8.85
N TYR A 137 10.28 2.41 -9.26
CA TYR A 137 11.51 3.20 -9.28
C TYR A 137 12.35 2.86 -10.50
N ARG A 138 12.57 3.88 -11.34
CA ARG A 138 13.12 3.74 -12.70
C ARG A 138 12.21 2.83 -13.52
N ASP A 139 12.73 1.71 -13.99
CA ASP A 139 12.09 0.71 -14.85
C ASP A 139 11.70 -0.56 -14.08
N LYS A 140 11.68 -0.51 -12.73
CA LYS A 140 11.44 -1.67 -11.88
C LYS A 140 10.27 -1.44 -10.93
N TRP A 141 9.45 -2.48 -10.83
CA TRP A 141 8.36 -2.57 -9.87
C TRP A 141 8.81 -3.37 -8.65
N TYR A 142 8.46 -2.87 -7.47
CA TYR A 142 8.74 -3.53 -6.20
C TYR A 142 7.40 -3.85 -5.54
N PHE A 143 6.99 -5.12 -5.62
CA PHE A 143 5.77 -5.62 -5.00
C PHE A 143 6.09 -6.20 -3.62
N LEU A 144 5.35 -5.77 -2.60
CA LEU A 144 5.55 -6.16 -1.22
C LEU A 144 4.48 -7.18 -0.83
N ASN A 145 4.90 -8.42 -0.56
CA ASN A 145 4.02 -9.43 -0.01
C ASN A 145 3.91 -9.25 1.50
N ARG A 146 2.70 -9.03 2.00
CA ARG A 146 2.41 -8.99 3.43
C ARG A 146 2.50 -10.39 4.02
N GLY A 147 3.25 -10.52 5.11
CA GLY A 147 3.32 -11.75 5.88
C GLY A 147 2.14 -11.95 6.84
N ASN A 148 0.90 -11.80 6.38
CA ASN A 148 -0.32 -12.01 7.19
C ASN A 148 -0.92 -13.42 7.04
N GLY A 149 -0.41 -14.24 6.11
CA GLY A 149 -0.76 -15.66 6.01
C GLY A 149 -0.14 -16.53 7.11
N PRO A 150 -0.53 -17.81 7.23
CA PRO A 150 -0.09 -18.72 8.29
C PRO A 150 1.43 -18.91 8.43
N LYS A 151 2.19 -18.69 7.34
CA LYS A 151 3.66 -18.81 7.30
C LYS A 151 4.38 -17.49 7.57
N GLU A 152 3.66 -16.38 7.79
CA GLU A 152 4.18 -15.03 8.05
C GLU A 152 5.22 -14.55 7.00
N GLN A 153 5.03 -14.90 5.72
CA GLN A 153 6.01 -14.70 4.66
C GLN A 153 6.03 -13.27 4.09
N ASN A 154 6.81 -12.40 4.73
CA ASN A 154 7.14 -11.10 4.15
C ASN A 154 8.21 -11.23 3.05
N GLY A 155 8.05 -10.48 1.96
CA GLY A 155 9.07 -10.41 0.93
C GLY A 155 8.82 -9.33 -0.11
N ILE A 156 9.85 -9.04 -0.90
CA ILE A 156 9.77 -8.08 -2.00
C ILE A 156 10.07 -8.80 -3.29
N PHE A 157 9.17 -8.67 -4.25
CA PHE A 157 9.41 -9.04 -5.64
C PHE A 157 9.90 -7.82 -6.41
N THR A 158 11.01 -7.97 -7.11
CA THR A 158 11.47 -7.01 -8.12
C THR A 158 11.06 -7.53 -9.48
N ILE A 159 10.17 -6.80 -10.16
CA ILE A 159 9.71 -7.09 -11.51
C ILE A 159 10.36 -6.09 -12.47
N SER A 160 10.97 -6.61 -13.52
CA SER A 160 11.64 -5.82 -14.56
C SER A 160 11.39 -6.46 -15.93
N GLY A 161 11.56 -5.72 -17.02
CA GLY A 161 11.26 -6.20 -18.37
C GLY A 161 10.59 -5.11 -19.18
N GLU A 162 10.00 -5.49 -20.31
CA GLU A 162 9.32 -4.52 -21.18
C GLU A 162 7.97 -4.09 -20.61
N ASN A 163 7.22 -5.03 -20.03
CA ASN A 163 5.99 -4.76 -19.30
C ASN A 163 5.68 -5.90 -18.32
N ILE A 164 4.86 -5.61 -17.29
CA ILE A 164 4.55 -6.59 -16.23
C ILE A 164 3.47 -7.61 -16.61
N LEU A 165 2.86 -7.50 -17.80
CA LEU A 165 1.76 -8.36 -18.24
C LEU A 165 2.28 -9.60 -18.99
N GLU A 166 3.28 -9.43 -19.86
CA GLU A 166 3.70 -10.47 -20.80
C GLU A 166 5.21 -10.72 -20.83
N SER A 167 6.04 -9.72 -20.53
CA SER A 167 7.49 -9.77 -20.76
C SER A 167 8.24 -9.26 -19.53
N PHE A 168 8.25 -10.10 -18.49
CA PHE A 168 8.83 -9.77 -17.19
C PHE A 168 9.83 -10.81 -16.68
N ASN A 169 10.73 -10.33 -15.82
CA ASN A 169 11.66 -11.10 -15.01
C ASN A 169 11.33 -10.85 -13.54
N ILE A 170 11.42 -11.91 -12.73
CA ILE A 170 11.11 -11.88 -11.31
C ILE A 170 12.37 -12.16 -10.51
N VAL A 171 12.62 -11.32 -9.50
CA VAL A 171 13.54 -11.62 -8.40
C VAL A 171 12.75 -11.52 -7.10
N TYR A 172 12.91 -12.50 -6.20
CA TYR A 172 12.20 -12.52 -4.91
C TYR A 172 13.20 -12.50 -3.74
N ASN A 173 12.95 -11.59 -2.80
CA ASN A 173 13.77 -11.40 -1.62
C ASN A 173 12.89 -11.54 -0.37
N PRO A 174 13.00 -12.65 0.40
CA PRO A 174 12.29 -12.76 1.67
C PRO A 174 12.86 -11.76 2.67
N ILE A 175 11.99 -11.06 3.40
CA ILE A 175 12.37 -10.03 4.36
C ILE A 175 11.83 -10.41 5.74
N LYS A 176 12.72 -10.55 6.72
CA LYS A 176 12.30 -10.78 8.12
C LYS A 176 12.11 -9.44 8.84
N LEU A 177 10.87 -8.98 8.93
CA LEU A 177 10.50 -7.77 9.68
C LEU A 177 10.52 -8.02 11.20
N PRO A 178 10.70 -6.99 12.04
CA PRO A 178 10.69 -7.14 13.50
C PRO A 178 9.30 -7.47 14.03
N LYS A 179 9.22 -7.85 15.31
CA LYS A 179 7.95 -8.06 16.01
C LYS A 179 7.56 -6.83 16.81
N ILE A 180 6.27 -6.55 16.91
CA ILE A 180 5.67 -5.59 17.85
C ILE A 180 4.82 -6.39 18.82
N ASN A 181 5.09 -6.28 20.13
CA ASN A 181 4.43 -7.07 21.18
C ASN A 181 4.41 -8.59 20.93
N GLY A 182 5.40 -9.15 20.23
CA GLY A 182 5.47 -10.58 19.92
C GLY A 182 4.80 -11.01 18.61
N VAL A 183 4.08 -10.11 17.94
CA VAL A 183 3.45 -10.34 16.63
C VAL A 183 4.37 -9.84 15.51
N ARG A 184 4.54 -10.63 14.44
CA ARG A 184 5.37 -10.25 13.29
C ARG A 184 4.71 -9.10 12.53
N ALA A 185 5.45 -8.03 12.25
CA ALA A 185 4.94 -7.00 11.36
C ALA A 185 4.91 -7.51 9.91
N GLY A 186 3.83 -7.18 9.19
CA GLY A 186 3.66 -7.42 7.76
C GLY A 186 3.70 -6.11 6.98
N PHE A 187 4.29 -6.10 5.77
CA PHE A 187 4.24 -4.91 4.90
C PHE A 187 2.81 -4.47 4.62
N THR A 188 2.56 -3.17 4.58
CA THR A 188 1.24 -2.60 4.31
C THR A 188 1.24 -1.41 3.35
N ASP A 189 2.40 -0.80 3.06
CA ASP A 189 2.60 0.06 1.88
C ASP A 189 4.11 0.41 1.73
N ALA A 190 4.50 0.96 0.57
CA ALA A 190 5.83 1.52 0.35
C ALA A 190 5.88 2.65 -0.69
N CYS A 191 6.85 3.54 -0.52
CA CYS A 191 7.24 4.51 -1.55
C CYS A 191 8.76 4.61 -1.65
N VAL A 192 9.26 5.08 -2.80
CA VAL A 192 10.71 5.28 -3.02
C VAL A 192 11.09 6.74 -2.97
N VAL A 193 12.11 7.06 -2.18
CA VAL A 193 12.70 8.40 -2.06
C VAL A 193 14.21 8.28 -2.21
N ASP A 194 14.78 8.95 -3.22
CA ASP A 194 16.21 8.92 -3.55
C ASP A 194 16.82 7.50 -3.69
N GLY A 195 16.07 6.56 -4.27
CA GLY A 195 16.52 5.17 -4.43
C GLY A 195 16.52 4.35 -3.13
N GLN A 196 15.95 4.88 -2.06
CA GLN A 196 15.62 4.10 -0.85
C GLN A 196 14.13 3.83 -0.83
N LEU A 197 13.77 2.57 -0.63
CA LEU A 197 12.37 2.17 -0.45
C LEU A 197 12.03 2.34 1.03
N TYR A 198 11.17 3.30 1.33
CA TYR A 198 10.55 3.45 2.64
C TYR A 198 9.27 2.63 2.65
N PHE A 199 8.99 1.96 3.75
CA PHE A 199 7.82 1.10 3.89
C PHE A 199 7.18 1.28 5.26
N VAL A 200 5.87 1.12 5.31
CA VAL A 200 5.13 0.87 6.55
C VAL A 200 4.81 -0.61 6.67
N ALA A 201 4.71 -1.04 7.92
CA ALA A 201 4.32 -2.39 8.25
C ALA A 201 3.52 -2.40 9.55
N ALA A 202 2.43 -3.17 9.58
CA ALA A 202 1.56 -3.33 10.73
C ALA A 202 1.71 -4.73 11.35
N ALA A 203 1.59 -4.82 12.67
CA ALA A 203 1.53 -6.08 13.38
C ALA A 203 0.09 -6.34 13.83
N GLU A 204 -0.54 -7.36 13.26
CA GLU A 204 -1.91 -7.76 13.59
C GLU A 204 -1.94 -9.23 14.02
N ASP A 205 -2.58 -9.48 15.15
CA ASP A 205 -2.74 -10.83 15.67
C ASP A 205 -3.99 -11.48 15.09
N SER A 206 -3.84 -12.13 13.94
CA SER A 206 -4.89 -12.90 13.27
C SER A 206 -5.30 -14.17 14.02
N SER A 207 -4.57 -14.57 15.06
CA SER A 207 -4.94 -15.68 15.95
C SER A 207 -5.83 -15.26 17.13
N SER A 208 -6.04 -13.95 17.31
CA SER A 208 -6.91 -13.43 18.36
C SER A 208 -8.39 -13.75 18.07
N THR A 209 -9.23 -13.76 19.10
CA THR A 209 -10.67 -14.08 18.99
C THR A 209 -11.50 -12.99 18.30
N TYR A 210 -10.86 -11.94 17.76
CA TYR A 210 -11.49 -10.85 17.03
C TYR A 210 -11.52 -11.17 15.53
N LEU A 211 -12.59 -10.77 14.83
CA LEU A 211 -12.84 -11.18 13.45
C LEU A 211 -11.76 -10.72 12.45
N ASP A 212 -11.13 -9.57 12.70
CA ASP A 212 -10.09 -8.99 11.84
C ASP A 212 -8.72 -8.90 12.55
N GLY A 213 -8.57 -9.57 13.69
CA GLY A 213 -7.33 -9.58 14.48
C GLY A 213 -7.15 -8.37 15.40
N THR A 214 -6.13 -8.42 16.28
CA THR A 214 -5.81 -7.30 17.18
C THR A 214 -4.64 -6.50 16.63
N VAL A 215 -4.85 -5.21 16.36
CA VAL A 215 -3.78 -4.27 15.99
C VAL A 215 -2.81 -4.08 17.15
N ASN A 216 -1.56 -4.48 16.95
CA ASN A 216 -0.47 -4.32 17.91
C ASN A 216 0.43 -3.10 17.61
N GLY A 217 0.15 -2.40 16.51
CA GLY A 217 0.80 -1.17 16.10
C GLY A 217 1.53 -1.29 14.77
N SER A 218 2.24 -0.21 14.43
CA SER A 218 2.89 -0.04 13.13
C SER A 218 4.31 0.47 13.26
N LEU A 219 5.13 0.14 12.28
CA LEU A 219 6.49 0.64 12.13
C LEU A 219 6.70 1.26 10.76
N ILE A 220 7.66 2.17 10.69
CA ILE A 220 8.29 2.62 9.44
C ILE A 220 9.64 1.93 9.31
N GLY A 221 10.04 1.57 8.10
CA GLY A 221 11.39 1.14 7.81
C GLY A 221 11.90 1.65 6.47
N SER A 222 13.17 1.34 6.21
CA SER A 222 13.80 1.63 4.93
C SER A 222 14.63 0.45 4.43
N ILE A 223 14.63 0.27 3.11
CA ILE A 223 15.38 -0.76 2.39
C ILE A 223 16.28 -0.08 1.36
N ASP A 224 17.51 -0.55 1.31
CA ASP A 224 18.44 -0.24 0.23
C ASP A 224 18.06 -1.07 -1.01
N LEU A 225 17.64 -0.43 -2.10
CA LEU A 225 17.17 -1.13 -3.30
C LEU A 225 18.29 -1.87 -4.07
N GLU A 226 19.56 -1.48 -3.89
CA GLU A 226 20.67 -2.19 -4.52
C GLU A 226 21.04 -3.46 -3.76
N LYS A 227 21.08 -3.37 -2.42
CA LYS A 227 21.45 -4.49 -1.55
C LYS A 227 20.27 -5.37 -1.16
N MET A 228 19.04 -4.87 -1.35
CA MET A 228 17.79 -5.44 -0.87
C MET A 228 17.86 -5.85 0.60
N LYS A 229 18.37 -4.93 1.44
CA LYS A 229 18.51 -5.11 2.89
C LYS A 229 17.80 -4.00 3.64
N VAL A 230 17.09 -4.39 4.70
CA VAL A 230 16.52 -3.46 5.67
C VAL A 230 17.66 -2.69 6.34
N LYS A 231 17.64 -1.37 6.18
CA LYS A 231 18.59 -0.43 6.79
C LYS A 231 18.19 -0.06 8.21
N SER A 232 16.92 0.24 8.40
CA SER A 232 16.38 0.65 9.70
C SER A 232 14.90 0.35 9.80
N THR A 233 14.43 0.17 11.03
CA THR A 233 13.02 0.09 11.37
C THR A 233 12.78 0.85 12.66
N GLN A 234 11.63 1.50 12.77
CA GLN A 234 11.21 2.23 13.96
C GLN A 234 9.71 2.05 14.17
N ILE A 235 9.33 1.59 15.36
CA ILE A 235 7.93 1.53 15.77
C ILE A 235 7.43 2.98 15.89
N ILE A 236 6.41 3.31 15.11
CA ILE A 236 5.81 4.65 15.05
C ILE A 236 4.47 4.71 15.81
N SER A 237 3.79 3.57 15.94
CA SER A 237 2.55 3.45 16.71
C SER A 237 2.46 2.11 17.42
N LYS A 238 1.73 2.06 18.52
CA LYS A 238 1.35 0.82 19.24
C LYS A 238 -0.13 0.49 19.11
N THR A 239 -0.90 1.34 18.46
CA THR A 239 -2.37 1.31 18.45
C THR A 239 -2.96 1.54 17.06
N HIS A 240 -2.20 2.16 16.16
CA HIS A 240 -2.64 2.53 14.81
C HIS A 240 -2.04 1.57 13.79
N LYS A 241 -2.87 1.12 12.86
CA LYS A 241 -2.52 0.31 11.70
C LYS A 241 -2.44 1.25 10.49
N PHE A 242 -1.24 1.41 9.93
CA PHE A 242 -1.04 2.28 8.76
C PHE A 242 -0.92 1.44 7.50
N GLU A 243 -1.78 1.70 6.52
CA GLU A 243 -1.87 0.99 5.22
C GLU A 243 -1.65 1.92 4.02
N GLY A 244 -1.04 3.08 4.27
CA GLY A 244 -0.59 3.96 3.20
C GLY A 244 0.65 4.73 3.59
N LEU A 245 1.52 4.98 2.61
CA LEU A 245 2.73 5.76 2.76
C LEU A 245 3.06 6.53 1.48
N THR A 246 3.01 7.86 1.55
CA THR A 246 3.47 8.72 0.45
C THR A 246 4.34 9.87 0.96
N LEU A 247 5.29 10.31 0.13
CA LEU A 247 6.16 11.44 0.48
C LEU A 247 5.36 12.74 0.42
N TYR A 248 5.29 13.45 1.55
CA TYR A 248 4.65 14.77 1.63
C TYR A 248 5.63 15.88 1.27
N SER A 249 6.81 15.85 1.89
CA SER A 249 7.85 16.85 1.68
C SER A 249 9.21 16.30 2.06
N LYS A 250 10.24 16.92 1.51
CA LYS A 250 11.64 16.56 1.76
C LYS A 250 12.48 17.82 1.85
N ASN A 251 13.36 17.86 2.84
CA ASN A 251 14.43 18.84 2.91
C ASN A 251 15.78 18.12 3.15
N LYS A 252 16.87 18.87 3.38
CA LYS A 252 18.22 18.28 3.55
C LYS A 252 18.40 17.42 4.81
N LYS A 253 17.53 17.57 5.81
CA LYS A 253 17.64 16.96 7.14
C LYS A 253 16.43 16.11 7.51
N ASP A 254 15.29 16.33 6.86
CA ASP A 254 14.03 15.70 7.24
C ASP A 254 13.24 15.21 6.02
N LEU A 255 12.54 14.09 6.21
CA LEU A 255 11.45 13.63 5.36
C LEU A 255 10.14 13.77 6.12
N THR A 256 9.09 14.22 5.46
CA THR A 256 7.72 14.13 5.97
C THR A 256 6.94 13.23 5.05
N PHE A 257 6.24 12.26 5.62
CA PHE A 257 5.33 11.36 4.92
C PHE A 257 3.89 11.61 5.35
N LEU A 258 2.94 11.35 4.44
CA LEU A 258 1.55 11.14 4.81
C LEU A 258 1.28 9.64 4.94
N LEU A 259 0.54 9.26 5.97
CA LEU A 259 0.07 7.90 6.22
C LEU A 259 -1.45 7.89 6.26
N CYS A 260 -2.12 6.89 5.66
CA CYS A 260 -3.52 6.61 5.98
C CYS A 260 -3.61 5.48 7.01
N GLU A 261 -4.50 5.66 7.97
CA GLU A 261 -4.85 4.64 8.96
C GLU A 261 -6.04 3.81 8.45
N ASP A 262 -5.91 2.50 8.59
CA ASP A 262 -7.06 1.61 8.63
C ASP A 262 -7.43 1.37 10.09
N ALA A 263 -8.61 1.83 10.48
CA ALA A 263 -9.04 1.82 11.87
C ALA A 263 -9.78 0.52 12.26
N ASP A 264 -9.83 -0.48 11.36
CA ASP A 264 -10.50 -1.77 11.52
C ASP A 264 -11.91 -1.62 12.14
N ASN A 265 -12.66 -0.63 11.66
CA ASN A 265 -13.99 -0.32 12.16
C ASN A 265 -14.92 0.22 11.06
N ASP A 266 -16.22 0.26 11.34
CA ASP A 266 -17.24 0.74 10.40
C ASP A 266 -17.25 2.28 10.21
N SER A 267 -16.19 2.99 10.64
CA SER A 267 -16.12 4.43 10.44
C SER A 267 -16.04 4.76 8.96
N LYS A 268 -16.76 5.81 8.57
CA LYS A 268 -16.72 6.37 7.21
C LYS A 268 -15.78 7.56 7.16
N GLU A 269 -14.64 7.44 7.84
CA GLU A 269 -13.58 8.44 7.81
C GLU A 269 -12.22 7.78 7.56
N ALA A 270 -11.39 8.45 6.76
CA ALA A 270 -9.98 8.13 6.61
C ALA A 270 -9.15 9.14 7.40
N ASP A 271 -8.39 8.66 8.37
CA ASP A 271 -7.49 9.47 9.18
C ASP A 271 -6.11 9.52 8.51
N ILE A 272 -5.65 10.72 8.17
CA ILE A 272 -4.35 10.95 7.54
C ILE A 272 -3.40 11.55 8.56
N TYR A 273 -2.23 10.94 8.73
CA TYR A 273 -1.20 11.38 9.66
C TYR A 273 0.01 11.93 8.93
N LYS A 274 0.70 12.90 9.55
CA LYS A 274 2.03 13.34 9.16
C LYS A 274 3.08 12.66 10.01
N LEU A 275 3.97 11.91 9.36
CA LEU A 275 5.14 11.32 9.96
C LEU A 275 6.38 12.12 9.55
N HIS A 276 6.99 12.85 10.48
CA HIS A 276 8.25 13.56 10.24
C HIS A 276 9.41 12.70 10.73
N LEU A 277 10.38 12.41 9.87
CA LEU A 277 11.58 11.63 10.14
C LEU A 277 12.84 12.48 9.96
N LYS A 278 13.77 12.39 10.91
CA LYS A 278 15.10 13.00 10.76
C LYS A 278 16.05 12.04 10.05
N ILE A 279 16.71 12.53 9.00
CA ILE A 279 17.73 11.81 8.21
C ILE A 279 19.13 12.11 8.73
#